data_AF-A0A9R0HWF9-F1
#
_entry.id   AF-A0A9R0HWF9-F1
#
_cell.length_a   1.000
_cell.length_b   1.000
_cell.length_c   1.000
_cell.angle_alpha   90.00
_cell.angle_beta   90.00
_cell.angle_gamma   90.00
#
_symmetry.space_group_name_H-M   'P 1'
#
loop_
_entity.id
_entity.type
_entity.pdbx_description
1 polymer ?
#
loop_
_entity_poly.entity_id
_entity_poly.type
_entity_poly.pdbx_seq_one_letter_code
_entity_poly.pdbx_strand_id
1 'polypeptide(L)'
;MKLRKQVIGTIVCHLLLYVAGVSGHIVLIVVTNKCPFTIWPATAPNTGHPMIANGGFCLKSEQSSQINTPWDWSGRIWARTGCNFKEDSGDNNITNNPTWRPACQTGDCDGSLECNGLIGKPPATLVELTFQTDKNQPSFYDISLVDGYNLPVSVIAGRSPKCAIRGCLRDIKEICPLELQVNDGRGNVVACKSACLAFDWDGFCCRNEYGSPEKCRPSLYSTVFKSACPSYVSYAYDSPSPLVSCLVKELYITFCPAGWGHSLQRYVSNLLH
;
A
#
# COMPACT_ATOMS: atom_id res chain seq x y z
N MET A 1 -7.48 75.42 -44.11
CA MET A 1 -6.79 74.15 -43.76
C MET A 1 -7.69 73.34 -42.84
N LYS A 2 -8.22 72.19 -43.30
CA LYS A 2 -9.05 71.26 -42.52
C LYS A 2 -8.13 70.34 -41.70
N LEU A 3 -8.18 70.42 -40.37
CA LEU A 3 -7.60 69.37 -39.52
C LEU A 3 -8.55 68.17 -39.43
N ARG A 4 -8.11 67.01 -39.91
CA ARG A 4 -8.77 65.72 -39.71
C ARG A 4 -8.46 65.22 -38.29
N LYS A 5 -9.49 64.98 -37.47
CA LYS A 5 -9.35 64.21 -36.23
C LYS A 5 -9.28 62.72 -36.59
N GLN A 6 -8.18 62.06 -36.24
CA GLN A 6 -8.06 60.60 -36.29
C GLN A 6 -8.78 60.00 -35.09
N VAL A 7 -9.70 59.06 -35.35
CA VAL A 7 -10.32 58.21 -34.33
C VAL A 7 -9.50 56.94 -34.24
N ILE A 8 -8.85 56.70 -33.11
CA ILE A 8 -8.10 55.47 -32.83
C ILE A 8 -9.12 54.47 -32.27
N GLY A 9 -9.52 53.49 -33.09
CA GLY A 9 -10.36 52.37 -32.65
C GLY A 9 -9.51 51.29 -32.00
N THR A 10 -9.76 51.01 -30.72
CA THR A 10 -9.09 49.94 -29.97
C THR A 10 -9.71 48.59 -30.34
N ILE A 11 -8.96 47.74 -31.04
CA ILE A 11 -9.37 46.36 -31.34
C ILE A 11 -9.11 45.50 -30.10
N VAL A 12 -10.17 45.08 -29.41
CA VAL A 12 -10.08 44.10 -28.32
C VAL A 12 -10.12 42.70 -28.92
N CYS A 13 -8.97 42.05 -29.01
CA CYS A 13 -8.85 40.65 -29.41
C CYS A 13 -9.25 39.76 -28.23
N HIS A 14 -10.44 39.15 -28.27
CA HIS A 14 -10.81 38.11 -27.33
C HIS A 14 -10.05 36.83 -27.66
N LEU A 15 -8.96 36.62 -26.94
CA LEU A 15 -8.19 35.37 -26.95
C LEU A 15 -9.04 34.28 -26.28
N LEU A 16 -9.80 33.53 -27.08
CA LEU A 16 -10.44 32.29 -26.63
C LEU A 16 -9.33 31.26 -26.37
N LEU A 17 -8.95 31.09 -25.10
CA LEU A 17 -8.09 30.00 -24.64
C LEU A 17 -8.82 28.68 -24.89
N TYR A 18 -8.51 28.03 -26.01
CA TYR A 18 -8.87 26.63 -26.23
C TYR A 18 -8.03 25.79 -25.27
N VAL A 19 -8.62 25.38 -24.15
CA VAL A 19 -8.03 24.36 -23.29
C VAL A 19 -8.16 23.04 -24.04
N ALA A 20 -7.11 22.66 -24.77
CA ALA A 20 -6.99 21.31 -25.28
C ALA A 20 -7.00 20.37 -24.07
N GLY A 21 -8.10 19.65 -23.88
CA GLY A 21 -8.19 18.65 -22.83
C GLY A 21 -7.09 17.62 -23.05
N VAL A 22 -6.06 17.65 -22.22
CA VAL A 22 -5.11 16.55 -22.12
C VAL A 22 -5.94 15.38 -21.62
N SER A 23 -6.22 14.41 -22.50
CA SER A 23 -6.79 13.13 -22.08
C SER A 23 -5.73 12.44 -21.23
N GLY A 24 -5.74 12.74 -19.93
CA GLY A 24 -4.80 12.20 -18.98
C GLY A 24 -4.98 10.70 -18.94
N HIS A 25 -3.92 9.96 -19.28
CA HIS A 25 -3.89 8.53 -19.03
C HIS A 25 -4.03 8.32 -17.52
N ILE A 26 -4.93 7.42 -17.13
CA ILE A 26 -5.15 7.03 -15.73
C ILE A 26 -4.87 5.55 -15.58
N VAL A 27 -4.39 5.16 -14.42
CA VAL A 27 -4.39 3.76 -13.99
C VAL A 27 -5.52 3.58 -13.00
N LEU A 28 -6.35 2.57 -13.21
CA LEU A 28 -7.42 2.22 -12.29
C LEU A 28 -6.92 1.19 -11.30
N ILE A 29 -6.91 1.53 -10.01
CA ILE A 29 -6.67 0.57 -8.94
C ILE A 29 -8.02 0.15 -8.35
N VAL A 30 -8.26 -1.16 -8.31
CA VAL A 30 -9.41 -1.76 -7.64
C VAL A 30 -8.93 -2.44 -6.37
N VAL A 31 -9.30 -1.90 -5.21
CA VAL A 31 -8.97 -2.45 -3.89
C VAL A 31 -10.16 -3.25 -3.38
N THR A 32 -9.95 -4.52 -3.05
CA THR A 32 -11.01 -5.44 -2.58
C THR A 32 -10.67 -6.01 -1.21
N ASN A 33 -11.66 -6.01 -0.31
CA ASN A 33 -11.57 -6.67 0.98
C ASN A 33 -12.25 -8.05 0.91
N LYS A 34 -11.46 -9.13 1.03
CA LYS A 34 -11.96 -10.50 1.21
C LYS A 34 -11.72 -11.02 2.63
N CYS A 35 -11.29 -10.16 3.54
CA CYS A 35 -11.15 -10.52 4.94
C CYS A 35 -12.54 -10.67 5.56
N PRO A 36 -12.71 -11.54 6.58
CA PRO A 36 -14.00 -11.71 7.28
C PRO A 36 -14.35 -10.53 8.22
N PHE A 37 -13.60 -9.44 8.14
CA PHE A 37 -13.75 -8.24 8.97
C PHE A 37 -13.50 -6.98 8.13
N THR A 38 -13.92 -5.84 8.67
CA THR A 38 -13.67 -4.53 8.08
C THR A 38 -12.18 -4.19 8.11
N ILE A 39 -11.68 -3.66 7.00
CA ILE A 39 -10.34 -3.10 6.88
C ILE A 39 -10.44 -1.63 6.48
N TRP A 40 -9.37 -0.89 6.75
CA TRP A 40 -9.27 0.50 6.32
C TRP A 40 -8.02 0.68 5.46
N PRO A 41 -8.14 0.48 4.13
CA PRO A 41 -7.03 0.73 3.24
C PRO A 41 -6.57 2.18 3.36
N ALA A 42 -5.27 2.37 3.15
CA ALA A 42 -4.61 3.65 3.22
C ALA A 42 -3.55 3.74 2.13
N THR A 43 -3.28 4.97 1.70
CA THR A 43 -2.37 5.26 0.59
C THR A 43 -1.42 6.39 0.97
N ALA A 44 -0.13 6.24 0.69
CA ALA A 44 0.85 7.29 0.86
C ALA A 44 1.66 7.45 -0.43
N PRO A 45 1.65 8.64 -1.07
CA PRO A 45 2.46 8.89 -2.25
C PRO A 45 3.94 8.98 -1.89
N ASN A 46 4.81 8.66 -2.85
CA ASN A 46 6.21 9.05 -2.77
C ASN A 46 6.34 10.57 -3.03
N THR A 47 7.47 11.14 -2.59
CA THR A 47 7.76 12.57 -2.75
C THR A 47 7.56 13.02 -4.20
N GLY A 48 6.75 14.06 -4.40
CA GLY A 48 6.47 14.62 -5.72
C GLY A 48 5.20 14.07 -6.40
N HIS A 49 4.55 13.05 -5.84
CA HIS A 49 3.29 12.52 -6.38
C HIS A 49 2.08 13.01 -5.58
N PRO A 50 0.91 13.16 -6.22
CA PRO A 50 -0.30 13.61 -5.54
C PRO A 50 -0.87 12.52 -4.62
N MET A 51 -1.60 12.95 -3.60
CA MET A 51 -2.42 12.06 -2.80
C MET A 51 -3.56 11.46 -3.63
N ILE A 52 -3.86 10.18 -3.39
CA ILE A 52 -4.99 9.46 -4.00
C ILE A 52 -5.95 9.01 -2.90
N ALA A 53 -7.23 8.83 -3.21
CA ALA A 53 -8.26 8.34 -2.28
C ALA A 53 -8.27 9.01 -0.89
N ASN A 54 -7.96 10.32 -0.84
CA ASN A 54 -7.79 11.11 0.40
C ASN A 54 -6.84 10.48 1.44
N GLY A 55 -5.95 9.57 1.03
CA GLY A 55 -5.04 8.88 1.94
C GLY A 55 -5.64 7.68 2.68
N GLY A 56 -6.96 7.47 2.67
CA GLY A 56 -7.55 6.30 3.31
C GLY A 56 -9.07 6.24 3.28
N PHE A 57 -9.61 5.03 3.38
CA PHE A 57 -11.06 4.77 3.32
C PHE A 57 -11.41 3.48 4.07
N CYS A 58 -12.71 3.21 4.24
CA CYS A 58 -13.25 2.02 4.88
C CYS A 58 -13.72 1.01 3.84
N LEU A 59 -13.40 -0.27 4.03
CA LEU A 59 -13.97 -1.39 3.27
C LEU A 59 -14.49 -2.47 4.22
N LYS A 60 -15.81 -2.70 4.24
CA LYS A 60 -16.39 -3.88 4.90
C LYS A 60 -16.00 -5.15 4.13
N SER A 61 -16.21 -6.30 4.77
CA SER A 61 -16.01 -7.60 4.13
C SER A 61 -16.77 -7.66 2.79
N GLU A 62 -16.13 -8.25 1.78
CA GLU A 62 -16.62 -8.40 0.39
C GLU A 62 -16.79 -7.11 -0.42
N GLN A 63 -16.42 -5.94 0.13
CA GLN A 63 -16.49 -4.68 -0.61
C GLN A 63 -15.24 -4.40 -1.44
N SER A 64 -15.44 -3.64 -2.52
CA SER A 64 -14.39 -3.09 -3.35
C SER A 64 -14.51 -1.58 -3.48
N SER A 65 -13.39 -0.90 -3.68
CA SER A 65 -13.32 0.52 -4.04
C SER A 65 -12.42 0.72 -5.25
N GLN A 66 -12.72 1.75 -6.04
CA GLN A 66 -11.97 2.13 -7.23
C GLN A 66 -11.22 3.43 -6.97
N ILE A 67 -9.94 3.47 -7.34
CA ILE A 67 -9.07 4.63 -7.19
C ILE A 67 -8.50 4.95 -8.57
N ASN A 68 -8.81 6.14 -9.08
CA ASN A 68 -8.15 6.67 -10.27
C ASN A 68 -6.83 7.29 -9.86
N THR A 69 -5.72 6.80 -10.43
CA THR A 69 -4.38 7.33 -10.15
C THR A 69 -3.80 7.98 -11.40
N PRO A 70 -2.92 8.98 -11.24
CA PRO A 70 -2.03 9.40 -12.32
C PRO A 70 -1.25 8.20 -12.87
N TRP A 71 -1.02 8.23 -14.18
CA TRP A 71 -0.26 7.28 -14.97
C TRP A 71 1.21 7.16 -14.58
N ASP A 72 1.78 8.18 -13.93
CA ASP A 72 3.15 8.20 -13.42
C ASP A 72 3.21 8.10 -11.88
N TRP A 73 2.10 7.71 -11.23
CA TRP A 73 2.04 7.70 -9.78
C TRP A 73 2.98 6.65 -9.16
N SER A 74 3.73 7.07 -8.14
CA SER A 74 4.55 6.20 -7.29
C SER A 74 4.16 6.37 -5.84
N GLY A 75 4.06 5.27 -5.11
CA GLY A 75 3.69 5.26 -3.70
C GLY A 75 3.36 3.87 -3.19
N ARG A 76 2.70 3.84 -2.03
CA ARG A 76 2.37 2.59 -1.33
C ARG A 76 0.93 2.54 -0.87
N ILE A 77 0.38 1.34 -0.81
CA ILE A 77 -0.96 1.03 -0.31
C ILE A 77 -0.84 -0.07 0.75
N TRP A 78 -1.51 0.11 1.89
CA TRP A 78 -1.63 -0.91 2.94
C TRP A 78 -3.05 -0.95 3.48
N ALA A 79 -3.35 -1.91 4.35
CA ALA A 79 -4.63 -1.98 5.05
C ALA A 79 -4.44 -1.98 6.56
N ARG A 80 -5.26 -1.18 7.23
CA ARG A 80 -5.32 -1.07 8.69
C ARG A 80 -6.40 -1.99 9.25
N THR A 81 -6.20 -2.44 10.49
CA THR A 81 -7.14 -3.35 11.18
C THR A 81 -7.45 -2.89 12.59
N GLY A 82 -8.59 -3.35 13.13
CA GLY A 82 -9.01 -3.04 14.49
C GLY A 82 -9.22 -1.54 14.73
N CYS A 83 -9.66 -0.81 13.70
CA CYS A 83 -9.80 0.64 13.79
C CYS A 83 -11.10 1.04 14.50
N ASN A 84 -10.98 2.06 15.35
CA ASN A 84 -12.09 2.80 15.91
C ASN A 84 -11.77 4.30 15.83
N PHE A 85 -12.19 4.91 14.73
CA PHE A 85 -12.19 6.36 14.60
C PHE A 85 -13.34 6.86 15.45
N LYS A 86 -13.03 7.40 16.64
CA LYS A 86 -14.02 8.23 17.32
C LYS A 86 -14.33 9.36 16.36
N GLU A 87 -15.61 9.57 16.04
CA GLU A 87 -16.02 10.91 15.58
C GLU A 87 -15.42 11.89 16.58
N ASP A 88 -14.89 13.01 16.11
CA ASP A 88 -14.56 14.16 16.95
C ASP A 88 -15.85 14.54 17.69
N SER A 89 -16.15 13.84 18.78
CA SER A 89 -17.23 14.16 19.69
C SER A 89 -16.88 15.56 20.12
N GLY A 90 -17.71 16.53 19.71
CA GLY A 90 -17.59 17.96 19.99
C GLY A 90 -17.69 18.27 21.48
N ASP A 91 -16.88 17.59 22.27
CA ASP A 91 -16.63 17.83 23.66
C ASP A 91 -15.42 18.76 23.71
N ASN A 92 -15.74 20.04 23.65
CA ASN A 92 -14.88 21.20 23.86
C ASN A 92 -14.31 21.28 25.29
N ASN A 93 -14.20 20.15 25.98
CA ASN A 93 -13.56 20.00 27.27
C ASN A 93 -12.29 19.13 27.14
N ILE A 94 -11.37 19.58 26.28
CA ILE A 94 -9.98 19.11 26.29
C ILE A 94 -9.30 19.73 27.51
N THR A 95 -9.50 19.13 28.68
CA THR A 95 -8.60 19.34 29.81
C THR A 95 -7.30 18.58 29.54
N ASN A 96 -6.31 19.28 28.98
CA ASN A 96 -4.87 19.06 29.19
C ASN A 96 -4.35 17.61 29.15
N ASN A 97 -4.74 16.81 28.15
CA ASN A 97 -3.99 15.58 27.84
C ASN A 97 -3.84 15.41 26.31
N PRO A 98 -2.68 15.75 25.71
CA PRO A 98 -2.42 15.57 24.29
C PRO A 98 -2.06 14.11 23.98
N THR A 99 -2.74 13.14 24.59
CA THR A 99 -2.52 11.73 24.28
C THR A 99 -3.09 11.44 22.91
N TRP A 100 -2.24 11.61 21.91
CA TRP A 100 -2.28 10.94 20.62
C TRP A 100 -2.64 9.47 20.86
N ARG A 101 -3.82 9.04 20.39
CA ARG A 101 -4.27 7.65 20.53
C ARG A 101 -4.32 7.04 19.14
N PRO A 102 -3.64 5.89 18.91
CA PRO A 102 -3.83 5.17 17.67
C PRO A 102 -5.31 4.82 17.52
N ALA A 103 -5.88 5.07 16.34
CA ALA A 103 -7.24 4.66 16.04
C ALA A 103 -7.28 3.18 15.65
N CYS A 104 -6.21 2.67 15.04
CA CYS A 104 -6.08 1.30 14.55
C CYS A 104 -5.06 0.48 15.36
N GLN A 105 -5.32 -0.83 15.45
CA GLN A 105 -4.38 -1.78 16.09
C GLN A 105 -3.13 -2.00 15.24
N THR A 106 -3.26 -1.99 13.91
CA THR A 106 -2.14 -2.16 12.98
C THR A 106 -2.22 -1.16 11.82
N GLY A 107 -1.06 -0.69 11.36
CA GLY A 107 -0.94 0.22 10.21
C GLY A 107 -1.47 1.64 10.44
N ASP A 108 -1.74 2.04 11.69
CA ASP A 108 -2.33 3.34 12.03
C ASP A 108 -1.55 4.53 11.42
N CYS A 109 -2.25 5.56 10.95
CA CYS A 109 -1.65 6.76 10.36
C CYS A 109 -2.12 7.99 11.13
N ASP A 110 -1.63 8.11 12.36
CA ASP A 110 -1.93 9.24 13.25
C ASP A 110 -3.38 9.36 13.68
N GLY A 111 -4.03 8.21 13.90
CA GLY A 111 -5.41 8.14 14.35
C GLY A 111 -6.44 8.66 13.35
N SER A 112 -6.01 9.07 12.14
CA SER A 112 -6.89 9.62 11.12
C SER A 112 -7.43 8.56 10.18
N LEU A 113 -8.70 8.68 9.78
CA LEU A 113 -9.27 7.84 8.71
C LEU A 113 -8.57 8.14 7.37
N GLU A 114 -8.47 9.43 7.06
CA GLU A 114 -7.77 9.96 5.89
C GLU A 114 -6.33 10.26 6.28
N CYS A 115 -5.38 9.40 5.91
CA CYS A 115 -3.99 9.53 6.36
C CYS A 115 -3.29 10.80 5.86
N ASN A 116 -3.89 11.54 4.92
CA ASN A 116 -3.35 12.78 4.36
C ASN A 116 -1.88 12.68 3.90
N GLY A 117 -1.51 11.54 3.31
CA GLY A 117 -0.15 11.25 2.85
C GLY A 117 0.83 10.75 3.91
N LEU A 118 0.43 10.66 5.18
CA LEU A 118 1.24 10.03 6.23
C LEU A 118 1.42 8.53 5.95
N ILE A 119 2.62 8.03 6.25
CA ILE A 119 2.94 6.60 6.15
C ILE A 119 2.41 5.91 7.41
N GLY A 120 1.78 4.75 7.23
CA GLY A 120 1.27 3.96 8.35
C GLY A 120 2.38 3.47 9.29
N LYS A 121 2.06 3.37 10.58
CA LYS A 121 2.94 2.82 11.61
C LYS A 121 3.09 1.31 11.41
N PRO A 122 4.32 0.80 11.24
CA PRO A 122 4.54 -0.63 11.11
C PRO A 122 4.26 -1.38 12.43
N PRO A 123 3.96 -2.68 12.40
CA PRO A 123 4.02 -3.56 11.22
C PRO A 123 2.83 -3.44 10.26
N ALA A 124 3.12 -3.40 8.96
CA ALA A 124 2.11 -3.41 7.90
C ALA A 124 2.67 -4.03 6.61
N THR A 125 1.88 -4.89 5.97
CA THR A 125 2.18 -5.41 4.63
C THR A 125 1.95 -4.29 3.61
N LEU A 126 2.96 -3.96 2.80
CA LEU A 126 2.91 -2.86 1.85
C LEU A 126 2.78 -3.39 0.41
N VAL A 127 1.87 -2.80 -0.37
CA VAL A 127 1.88 -2.89 -1.84
C VAL A 127 2.60 -1.66 -2.36
N GLU A 128 3.75 -1.83 -2.99
CA GLU A 128 4.58 -0.72 -3.50
C GLU A 128 4.41 -0.63 -5.02
N LEU A 129 4.14 0.57 -5.51
CA LEU A 129 3.74 0.81 -6.91
C LEU A 129 4.59 1.93 -7.51
N THR A 130 5.02 1.75 -8.75
CA THR A 130 5.62 2.79 -9.59
C THR A 130 5.09 2.65 -11.01
N PHE A 131 4.12 3.47 -11.36
CA PHE A 131 3.57 3.52 -12.72
C PHE A 131 4.47 4.33 -13.65
N GLN A 132 4.45 3.98 -14.94
CA GLN A 132 5.29 4.59 -15.95
C GLN A 132 4.54 5.61 -16.80
N THR A 133 5.26 6.68 -17.11
CA THR A 133 4.87 7.75 -18.02
C THR A 133 4.46 7.18 -19.40
N ASP A 134 5.33 6.42 -20.06
CA ASP A 134 4.92 5.85 -21.36
C ASP A 134 3.99 4.64 -21.16
N LYS A 135 2.79 4.69 -21.75
CA LYS A 135 1.83 3.56 -21.76
C LYS A 135 2.36 2.28 -22.41
N ASN A 136 3.48 2.36 -23.12
CA ASN A 136 4.19 1.23 -23.72
C ASN A 136 5.35 0.73 -22.85
N GLN A 137 5.66 1.41 -21.75
CA GLN A 137 6.67 1.00 -20.78
C GLN A 137 6.01 0.27 -19.59
N PRO A 138 6.66 -0.77 -19.06
CA PRO A 138 6.09 -1.55 -17.97
C PRO A 138 6.16 -0.77 -16.66
N SER A 139 5.05 -0.77 -15.92
CA SER A 139 5.03 -0.34 -14.53
C SER A 139 5.62 -1.41 -13.62
N PHE A 140 6.06 -0.99 -12.44
CA PHE A 140 6.72 -1.85 -11.46
C PHE A 140 5.92 -1.92 -10.18
N TYR A 141 5.83 -3.11 -9.59
CA TYR A 141 5.17 -3.30 -8.31
C TYR A 141 5.67 -4.55 -7.59
N ASP A 142 5.63 -4.49 -6.27
CA ASP A 142 5.91 -5.61 -5.39
C ASP A 142 4.97 -5.59 -4.17
N ILE A 143 5.10 -6.63 -3.33
CA ILE A 143 4.53 -6.65 -1.99
C ILE A 143 5.69 -6.81 -1.02
N SER A 144 5.78 -5.91 -0.05
CA SER A 144 6.91 -5.80 0.86
C SER A 144 6.54 -6.06 2.31
N LEU A 145 7.38 -6.86 2.97
CA LEU A 145 7.35 -7.19 4.39
C LEU A 145 8.53 -6.60 5.15
N VAL A 146 9.29 -5.70 4.52
CA VAL A 146 10.38 -4.95 5.17
C VAL A 146 9.87 -4.23 6.41
N ASP A 147 8.66 -3.68 6.30
CA ASP A 147 7.92 -3.01 7.38
C ASP A 147 7.00 -3.98 8.15
N GLY A 148 7.27 -5.28 8.11
CA GLY A 148 6.51 -6.29 8.82
C GLY A 148 5.25 -6.76 8.08
N TYR A 149 4.40 -7.48 8.81
CA TYR A 149 3.24 -8.17 8.28
C TYR A 149 2.02 -7.96 9.17
N ASN A 150 0.86 -7.65 8.59
CA ASN A 150 -0.42 -7.67 9.31
C ASN A 150 -1.49 -8.46 8.55
N LEU A 151 -1.63 -8.20 7.25
CA LEU A 151 -2.59 -8.83 6.36
C LEU A 151 -1.93 -9.40 5.12
N PRO A 152 -2.48 -10.48 4.55
CA PRO A 152 -2.11 -10.93 3.21
C PRO A 152 -2.71 -10.06 2.13
N VAL A 153 -2.02 -9.97 1.00
CA VAL A 153 -2.51 -9.23 -0.16
C VAL A 153 -2.09 -9.90 -1.46
N SER A 154 -2.92 -9.84 -2.49
CA SER A 154 -2.50 -10.22 -3.85
C SER A 154 -2.65 -9.02 -4.77
N VAL A 155 -1.79 -8.93 -5.76
CA VAL A 155 -1.83 -7.92 -6.81
C VAL A 155 -1.91 -8.61 -8.15
N ILE A 156 -2.83 -8.19 -9.02
CA ILE A 156 -2.95 -8.71 -10.38
C ILE A 156 -3.11 -7.54 -11.34
N ALA A 157 -2.25 -7.46 -12.35
CA ALA A 157 -2.42 -6.55 -13.48
C ALA A 157 -2.74 -7.33 -14.76
N GLY A 158 -3.86 -6.99 -15.42
CA GLY A 158 -4.28 -7.66 -16.64
C GLY A 158 -4.56 -9.16 -16.45
N ARG A 159 -4.36 -9.96 -17.51
CA ARG A 159 -4.71 -11.40 -17.54
C ARG A 159 -3.51 -12.34 -17.53
N SER A 160 -2.30 -11.80 -17.47
CA SER A 160 -1.07 -12.61 -17.51
C SER A 160 -0.71 -13.11 -16.10
N PRO A 161 -0.46 -14.41 -15.89
CA PRO A 161 0.01 -14.93 -14.61
C PRO A 161 1.36 -14.35 -14.16
N LYS A 162 2.19 -13.85 -15.09
CA LYS A 162 3.46 -13.18 -14.77
C LYS A 162 3.28 -11.78 -14.18
N CYS A 163 2.08 -11.22 -14.36
CA CYS A 163 1.66 -9.93 -13.82
C CYS A 163 0.82 -10.09 -12.55
N ALA A 164 1.04 -11.20 -11.82
CA ALA A 164 0.34 -11.51 -10.59
C ALA A 164 1.34 -11.77 -9.48
N ILE A 165 1.15 -11.08 -8.36
CA ILE A 165 1.77 -11.42 -7.08
C ILE A 165 0.69 -12.14 -6.27
N ARG A 166 0.90 -13.44 -6.03
CA ARG A 166 -0.02 -14.26 -5.26
C ARG A 166 0.09 -13.92 -3.77
N GLY A 167 -0.97 -14.19 -3.02
CA GLY A 167 -0.92 -14.13 -1.57
C GLY A 167 0.03 -15.17 -0.98
N CYS A 168 0.28 -15.07 0.32
CA CYS A 168 1.11 -16.03 1.04
C CYS A 168 0.52 -17.45 1.05
N LEU A 169 1.39 -18.45 1.18
CA LEU A 169 1.03 -19.85 1.38
C LEU A 169 0.52 -20.12 2.81
N ARG A 170 0.94 -19.30 3.77
CA ARG A 170 0.54 -19.38 5.18
C ARG A 170 0.32 -17.98 5.75
N ASP A 171 -0.49 -17.87 6.80
CA ASP A 171 -0.54 -16.65 7.58
C ASP A 171 0.74 -16.51 8.41
N ILE A 172 1.51 -15.44 8.21
CA ILE A 172 2.73 -15.20 8.99
C ILE A 172 2.39 -15.05 10.48
N LYS A 173 1.19 -14.58 10.85
CA LYS A 173 0.79 -14.46 12.25
C LYS A 173 0.78 -15.80 12.99
N GLU A 174 0.52 -16.92 12.29
CA GLU A 174 0.51 -18.27 12.87
C GLU A 174 1.91 -18.82 13.16
N ILE A 175 2.92 -18.33 12.45
CA ILE A 175 4.32 -18.78 12.58
C ILE A 175 5.26 -17.66 13.01
N CYS A 176 4.69 -16.55 13.49
CA CYS A 176 5.46 -15.37 13.88
C CYS A 176 6.31 -15.71 15.11
N PRO A 177 7.65 -15.58 15.05
CA PRO A 177 8.53 -15.77 16.20
C PRO A 177 8.10 -14.89 17.37
N LEU A 178 8.19 -15.39 18.60
CA LEU A 178 7.63 -14.74 19.79
C LEU A 178 8.11 -13.29 19.95
N GLU A 179 9.39 -13.07 19.70
CA GLU A 179 10.07 -11.77 19.78
C GLU A 179 9.66 -10.78 18.68
N LEU A 180 8.94 -11.23 17.64
CA LEU A 180 8.41 -10.41 16.56
C LEU A 180 6.89 -10.17 16.68
N GLN A 181 6.19 -10.86 17.58
CA GLN A 181 4.74 -10.77 17.69
C GLN A 181 4.24 -9.40 18.17
N VAL A 182 3.16 -8.93 17.56
CA VAL A 182 2.33 -7.85 18.09
C VAL A 182 1.00 -8.46 18.53
N ASN A 183 0.66 -8.31 19.80
CA ASN A 183 -0.52 -8.92 20.41
C ASN A 183 -1.60 -7.88 20.74
N ASP A 184 -2.87 -8.28 20.66
CA ASP A 184 -4.04 -7.43 20.99
C ASP A 184 -4.35 -7.33 22.50
N GLY A 185 -3.49 -7.87 23.36
CA GLY A 185 -3.71 -7.96 24.80
C GLY A 185 -4.70 -9.06 25.23
N ARG A 186 -5.33 -9.77 24.28
CA ARG A 186 -6.21 -10.93 24.51
C ARG A 186 -5.53 -12.25 24.15
N GLY A 187 -4.26 -12.20 23.77
CA GLY A 187 -3.44 -13.35 23.37
C GLY A 187 -3.48 -13.65 21.87
N ASN A 188 -4.12 -12.81 21.05
CA ASN A 188 -4.09 -12.98 19.60
C ASN A 188 -2.93 -12.19 19.00
N VAL A 189 -2.13 -12.84 18.16
CA VAL A 189 -1.15 -12.17 17.31
C VAL A 189 -1.90 -11.43 16.20
N VAL A 190 -1.83 -10.11 16.20
CA VAL A 190 -2.50 -9.23 15.21
C VAL A 190 -1.57 -8.75 14.11
N ALA A 191 -0.26 -8.81 14.33
CA ALA A 191 0.75 -8.54 13.33
C ALA A 191 2.11 -9.15 13.74
N CYS A 192 3.05 -9.18 12.80
CA CYS A 192 4.41 -9.65 13.00
C CYS A 192 5.39 -8.57 12.53
N LYS A 193 6.26 -8.11 13.43
CA LYS A 193 7.35 -7.18 13.10
C LYS A 193 8.35 -7.86 12.17
N SER A 194 8.99 -7.09 11.30
CA SER A 194 10.26 -7.54 10.70
C SER A 194 11.38 -7.53 11.74
N ALA A 195 12.50 -8.18 11.46
CA ALA A 195 13.65 -8.14 12.35
C ALA A 195 14.21 -6.73 12.52
N CYS A 196 14.21 -5.91 11.46
CA CYS A 196 14.64 -4.52 11.56
C CYS A 196 13.78 -3.76 12.60
N LEU A 197 12.45 -3.91 12.54
CA LEU A 197 11.53 -3.25 13.47
C LEU A 197 11.64 -3.76 14.91
N ALA A 198 12.02 -5.02 15.10
CA ALA A 198 12.11 -5.61 16.43
C ALA A 198 13.43 -5.28 17.13
N PHE A 199 14.53 -5.17 16.38
CA PHE A 199 15.88 -5.09 16.97
C PHE A 199 16.63 -3.81 16.64
N ASP A 200 16.20 -3.04 15.62
CA ASP A 200 16.87 -1.84 15.12
C ASP A 200 18.38 -2.05 14.85
N TRP A 201 18.75 -3.28 14.48
CA TRP A 201 20.13 -3.67 14.19
C TRP A 201 20.44 -3.49 12.71
N ASP A 202 21.56 -2.84 12.40
CA ASP A 202 21.92 -2.45 11.03
C ASP A 202 21.96 -3.60 10.04
N GLY A 203 22.36 -4.81 10.47
CA GLY A 203 22.35 -5.98 9.59
C GLY A 203 20.95 -6.53 9.29
N PHE A 204 19.93 -6.25 10.12
CA PHE A 204 18.53 -6.54 9.79
C PHE A 204 17.88 -5.41 9.00
N CYS A 205 18.31 -4.17 9.23
CA CYS A 205 17.81 -2.99 8.54
C CYS A 205 18.55 -2.69 7.23
N CYS A 206 19.61 -3.43 6.92
CA CYS A 206 20.50 -3.19 5.79
C CYS A 206 21.02 -1.75 5.71
N ARG A 207 21.50 -1.22 6.83
CA ARG A 207 22.04 0.14 6.94
C ARG A 207 23.56 0.12 7.11
N ASN A 208 24.19 1.27 6.93
CA ASN A 208 25.61 1.48 7.20
C ASN A 208 26.49 0.46 6.47
N GLU A 209 27.30 -0.32 7.19
CA GLU A 209 28.15 -1.34 6.58
C GLU A 209 27.33 -2.39 5.81
N TYR A 210 26.07 -2.63 6.18
CA TYR A 210 25.16 -3.57 5.51
C TYR A 210 24.32 -2.91 4.39
N GLY A 211 24.63 -1.68 3.99
CA GLY A 211 23.90 -0.92 2.96
C GLY A 211 24.12 -1.37 1.52
N SER A 212 24.40 -2.66 1.29
CA SER A 212 24.52 -3.22 -0.07
C SER A 212 24.02 -4.67 -0.12
N PRO A 213 23.56 -5.14 -1.30
CA PRO A 213 23.09 -6.53 -1.46
C PRO A 213 24.13 -7.60 -1.10
N GLU A 214 25.42 -7.31 -1.28
CA GLU A 214 26.51 -8.25 -0.99
C GLU A 214 26.71 -8.42 0.52
N LYS A 215 26.41 -7.37 1.29
CA LYS A 215 26.68 -7.29 2.72
C LYS A 215 25.45 -7.58 3.57
N CYS A 216 24.24 -7.18 3.15
CA CYS A 216 23.01 -7.56 3.83
C CYS A 216 22.49 -8.91 3.34
N ARG A 217 22.68 -9.94 4.14
CA ARG A 217 22.24 -11.30 3.82
C ARG A 217 20.89 -11.63 4.46
N PRO A 218 20.13 -12.61 3.92
CA PRO A 218 18.94 -13.10 4.58
C PRO A 218 19.22 -13.54 6.03
N SER A 219 18.30 -13.21 6.93
CA SER A 219 18.31 -13.66 8.32
C SER A 219 17.34 -14.82 8.54
N LEU A 220 17.43 -15.51 9.68
CA LEU A 220 16.43 -16.50 10.08
C LEU A 220 15.01 -15.93 10.04
N TYR A 221 14.83 -14.67 10.43
CA TYR A 221 13.55 -13.98 10.44
C TYR A 221 13.02 -13.69 9.03
N SER A 222 13.85 -13.16 8.13
CA SER A 222 13.43 -12.90 6.75
C SER A 222 13.15 -14.22 6.01
N THR A 223 13.87 -15.31 6.34
CA THR A 223 13.58 -16.66 5.82
C THR A 223 12.22 -17.17 6.28
N VAL A 224 11.80 -16.93 7.52
CA VAL A 224 10.43 -17.27 7.98
C VAL A 224 9.39 -16.57 7.10
N PHE A 225 9.56 -15.26 6.88
CA PHE A 225 8.64 -14.46 6.06
C PHE A 225 8.62 -14.94 4.61
N LYS A 226 9.80 -15.21 4.02
CA LYS A 226 9.92 -15.70 2.65
C LYS A 226 9.30 -17.09 2.48
N SER A 227 9.42 -17.97 3.47
CA SER A 227 8.85 -19.32 3.42
C SER A 227 7.31 -19.29 3.41
N ALA A 228 6.71 -18.36 4.16
CA ALA A 228 5.27 -18.15 4.14
C ALA A 228 4.81 -17.42 2.87
N CYS A 229 5.56 -16.43 2.40
CA CYS A 229 5.20 -15.58 1.28
C CYS A 229 6.33 -15.52 0.23
N PRO A 230 6.54 -16.56 -0.60
CA PRO A 230 7.67 -16.61 -1.54
C PRO A 230 7.67 -15.47 -2.58
N SER A 231 6.48 -14.95 -2.90
CA SER A 231 6.29 -13.86 -3.86
C SER A 231 6.44 -12.46 -3.27
N TYR A 232 6.77 -12.32 -1.98
CA TYR A 232 6.93 -11.01 -1.32
C TYR A 232 8.41 -10.71 -1.06
N VAL A 233 8.74 -9.41 -0.97
CA VAL A 233 10.02 -8.91 -0.47
C VAL A 233 10.06 -9.13 1.04
N SER A 234 11.01 -9.93 1.51
CA SER A 234 11.13 -10.34 2.92
C SER A 234 12.13 -9.52 3.74
N TYR A 235 13.05 -8.81 3.07
CA TYR A 235 14.00 -7.85 3.64
C TYR A 235 14.51 -6.91 2.53
N ALA A 236 15.21 -5.82 2.88
CA ALA A 236 15.48 -4.72 1.95
C ALA A 236 16.27 -5.10 0.68
N TYR A 237 17.13 -6.12 0.75
CA TYR A 237 17.92 -6.60 -0.40
C TYR A 237 17.56 -8.03 -0.81
N ASP A 238 16.28 -8.41 -0.68
CA ASP A 238 15.76 -9.73 -1.08
C ASP A 238 16.12 -10.08 -2.52
N SER A 239 16.77 -11.24 -2.70
CA SER A 239 17.34 -11.68 -3.96
C SER A 239 17.05 -13.16 -4.23
N PRO A 240 16.50 -13.50 -5.42
CA PRO A 240 16.05 -12.59 -6.46
C PRO A 240 14.85 -11.75 -6.00
N SER A 241 14.82 -10.47 -6.39
CA SER A 241 13.70 -9.59 -6.05
C SER A 241 12.42 -10.08 -6.73
N PRO A 242 11.29 -10.20 -6.00
CA PRO A 242 9.99 -10.56 -6.57
C PRO A 242 9.29 -9.38 -7.27
N LEU A 243 10.03 -8.33 -7.66
CA LEU A 243 9.53 -7.19 -8.40
C LEU A 243 8.88 -7.64 -9.71
N VAL A 244 7.63 -7.23 -9.92
CA VAL A 244 6.90 -7.48 -11.16
C VAL A 244 7.01 -6.29 -12.09
N SER A 245 7.16 -6.55 -13.38
CA SER A 245 7.26 -5.56 -14.45
C SER A 245 6.25 -5.88 -15.55
N CYS A 246 5.18 -5.08 -15.65
CA CYS A 246 4.08 -5.32 -16.59
C CYS A 246 3.44 -4.02 -17.08
N LEU A 247 2.81 -4.05 -18.26
CA LEU A 247 1.91 -2.96 -18.67
C LEU A 247 0.65 -2.97 -17.79
N VAL A 248 0.31 -1.82 -17.22
CA VAL A 248 -0.81 -1.67 -16.29
C VAL A 248 -1.77 -0.60 -16.80
N LYS A 249 -3.02 -0.99 -17.01
CA LYS A 249 -4.17 -0.08 -17.18
C LYS A 249 -5.12 -0.17 -15.99
N GLU A 250 -5.29 -1.40 -15.52
CA GLU A 250 -6.07 -1.75 -14.34
C GLU A 250 -5.22 -2.65 -13.45
N LEU A 251 -5.27 -2.39 -12.14
CA LEU A 251 -4.56 -3.12 -11.11
C LEU A 251 -5.53 -3.56 -10.02
N TYR A 252 -5.57 -4.84 -9.70
CA TYR A 252 -6.47 -5.41 -8.71
C TYR A 252 -5.67 -5.78 -7.45
N ILE A 253 -5.94 -5.09 -6.35
CA ILE A 253 -5.35 -5.34 -5.04
C ILE A 253 -6.41 -6.01 -4.17
N THR A 254 -6.14 -7.24 -3.71
CA THR A 254 -7.10 -7.99 -2.88
C THR A 254 -6.47 -8.35 -1.55
N PHE A 255 -7.03 -7.83 -0.46
CA PHE A 255 -6.67 -8.22 0.90
C PHE A 255 -7.40 -9.51 1.29
N CYS A 256 -6.70 -10.42 1.96
CA CYS A 256 -7.18 -11.78 2.27
C CYS A 256 -7.66 -12.58 1.04
N PRO A 257 -6.83 -12.69 -0.02
CA PRO A 257 -7.23 -13.39 -1.24
C PRO A 257 -7.56 -14.87 -0.97
N ALA A 258 -8.47 -15.43 -1.78
CA ALA A 258 -8.90 -16.82 -1.65
C ALA A 258 -7.72 -17.80 -1.70
N GLY A 259 -7.74 -18.81 -0.83
CA GLY A 259 -6.66 -19.81 -0.71
C GLY A 259 -5.49 -19.38 0.18
N TRP A 260 -5.49 -18.16 0.73
CA TRP A 260 -4.52 -17.77 1.75
C TRP A 260 -4.83 -18.44 3.10
N GLY A 261 -3.79 -18.89 3.82
CA GLY A 261 -3.93 -19.53 5.14
C GLY A 261 -4.45 -20.99 5.10
N HIS A 262 -4.81 -21.51 3.93
CA HIS A 262 -5.10 -22.93 3.78
C HIS A 262 -3.84 -23.67 3.36
N SER A 263 -3.22 -24.36 4.32
CA SER A 263 -2.33 -25.49 4.06
C SER A 263 -3.03 -26.49 3.10
N LEU A 264 -2.20 -27.25 2.37
CA LEU A 264 -2.51 -28.31 1.39
C LEU A 264 -3.71 -29.25 1.67
N GLN A 265 -4.34 -29.24 2.84
CA GLN A 265 -5.47 -30.11 3.20
C GLN A 265 -6.70 -29.94 2.30
N ARG A 266 -6.95 -28.74 1.75
CA ARG A 266 -8.08 -28.53 0.83
C ARG A 266 -7.79 -29.03 -0.59
N TYR A 267 -6.51 -29.07 -0.99
CA TYR A 267 -6.12 -29.62 -2.30
C TYR A 267 -6.20 -31.15 -2.30
N VAL A 268 -5.88 -31.81 -1.18
CA VAL A 268 -6.04 -33.26 -1.02
C VAL A 268 -7.52 -33.67 -0.91
N SER A 269 -8.36 -32.86 -0.25
CA SER A 269 -9.80 -33.16 -0.16
C SER A 269 -10.52 -33.05 -1.51
N ASN A 270 -10.09 -32.15 -2.40
CA ASN A 270 -10.66 -31.99 -3.74
C ASN A 270 -10.08 -32.96 -4.79
N LEU A 271 -9.10 -33.79 -4.43
CA LEU A 271 -8.57 -34.88 -5.28
C LEU A 271 -9.13 -36.26 -4.88
N LEU A 272 -9.92 -36.31 -3.80
CA LEU A 272 -10.53 -37.54 -3.29
C LEU A 272 -12.06 -37.56 -3.40
N HIS A 273 -12.68 -36.60 -4.09
CA HIS A 273 -14.11 -36.58 -4.44
C HIS A 273 -14.28 -36.30 -5.92
#